data_AF-Q950N3-F1
#
_entry.id   AF-Q950N3-F1
#
_cell.length_a   1.000
_cell.length_b   1.000
_cell.length_c   1.000
_cell.angle_alpha   90.00
_cell.angle_beta   90.00
_cell.angle_gamma   90.00
#
_symmetry.space_group_name_H-M   'P 1'
#
loop_
_entity.id
_entity.type
_entity.pdbx_description
1 polymer ?
#
loop_
_entity_poly.entity_id
_entity_poly.type
_entity_poly.pdbx_seq_one_letter_code
_entity_poly.pdbx_strand_id
1 'polypeptide(L)'
;MMLIYYTKLKKYFGVGKVFIKSYRPIAVYKVTSLSELKNIIIPHFFNFPLKSKKFSDFFLWAKVVEKKFDHKLHLTEDGFKKILTYYASINKGIKPSVQKEYPNIVKINRVDPDLFTKLDPNWISGFVSGDGGFSINIRKEYVTIETRLHIAQHSKDVVLLNKIVEFFNCGKVYIRKNESTPRADYVSQNFNNNLNIIVKHFDSYPLYNVKQLDYLDFKEILNIINKDLHKTEDGFNRILELKNRMNKISRT
;
A
#
# COMPACT_ATOMS: atom_id res chain seq x y z
N MET A 1 -3.19 -7.46 16.27
CA MET A 1 -2.33 -8.16 15.26
C MET A 1 -1.23 -7.28 14.63
N MET A 2 -1.41 -5.95 14.49
CA MET A 2 -0.39 -5.06 13.88
C MET A 2 0.99 -5.09 14.54
N LEU A 3 1.07 -5.24 15.87
CA LEU A 3 2.35 -5.35 16.57
C LEU A 3 3.16 -6.57 16.08
N ILE A 4 2.51 -7.71 15.90
CA ILE A 4 3.12 -8.94 15.41
C ILE A 4 3.70 -8.72 14.01
N TYR A 5 2.95 -8.05 13.13
CA TYR A 5 3.41 -7.73 11.78
C TYR A 5 4.68 -6.86 11.80
N TYR A 6 4.70 -5.79 12.60
CA TYR A 6 5.88 -4.94 12.71
C TYR A 6 7.08 -5.63 13.39
N THR A 7 6.84 -6.54 14.33
CA THR A 7 7.89 -7.38 14.92
C THR A 7 8.51 -8.32 13.87
N LYS A 8 7.69 -8.88 12.97
CA LYS A 8 8.19 -9.67 11.82
C LYS A 8 9.02 -8.81 10.86
N LEU A 9 8.59 -7.59 10.56
CA LEU A 9 9.38 -6.65 9.74
C LEU A 9 10.72 -6.28 10.38
N LYS A 10 10.72 -5.99 11.70
CA LYS A 10 11.97 -5.76 12.43
C LYS A 10 12.90 -6.97 12.35
N LYS A 11 12.37 -8.18 12.51
CA LYS A 11 13.16 -9.42 12.38
C LYS A 11 13.71 -9.59 10.97
N TYR A 12 12.90 -9.31 9.95
CA TYR A 12 13.30 -9.40 8.54
C TYR A 12 14.47 -8.47 8.20
N PHE A 13 14.39 -7.20 8.60
CA PHE A 13 15.46 -6.24 8.34
C PHE A 13 16.64 -6.35 9.32
N GLY A 14 16.47 -7.00 10.47
CA GLY A 14 17.49 -7.06 11.53
C GLY A 14 17.77 -5.74 12.24
N VAL A 15 17.09 -4.64 11.86
CA VAL A 15 17.33 -3.29 12.36
C VAL A 15 16.04 -2.58 12.77
N GLY A 16 16.18 -1.46 13.49
CA GLY A 16 15.07 -0.61 13.89
C GLY A 16 14.34 -1.04 15.16
N LYS A 17 13.31 -0.27 15.51
CA LYS A 17 12.55 -0.42 16.76
C LYS A 17 11.06 -0.51 16.46
N VAL A 18 10.37 -1.31 17.27
CA VAL A 18 8.90 -1.41 17.27
C VAL A 18 8.40 -0.89 18.60
N PHE A 19 7.40 -0.01 18.57
CA PHE A 19 6.79 0.55 19.77
C PHE A 19 5.31 0.84 19.53
N ILE A 20 4.53 0.91 20.61
CA ILE A 20 3.13 1.30 20.59
C ILE A 20 3.05 2.78 20.98
N LYS A 21 2.21 3.55 20.30
CA LYS A 21 1.95 4.93 20.72
C LYS A 21 1.08 4.92 21.98
N SER A 22 1.46 5.70 22.99
CA SER A 22 0.73 5.78 24.27
C SER A 22 -0.70 6.28 24.12
N TYR A 23 -0.95 7.15 23.12
CA TYR A 23 -2.22 7.86 22.95
C TYR A 23 -3.18 7.24 21.93
N ARG A 24 -2.75 6.21 21.18
CA ARG A 24 -3.60 5.48 20.20
C ARG A 24 -3.12 4.04 20.05
N PRO A 25 -4.02 3.07 19.80
CA PRO A 25 -3.68 1.66 19.61
C PRO A 25 -3.01 1.41 18.24
N ILE A 26 -1.89 2.07 17.99
CA ILE A 26 -1.12 2.00 16.75
C ILE A 26 0.30 1.58 17.10
N ALA A 27 0.72 0.45 16.54
CA ALA A 27 2.11 0.04 16.55
C ALA A 27 2.88 0.75 15.42
N VAL A 28 4.15 1.05 15.66
CA VAL A 28 5.04 1.74 14.72
C VAL A 28 6.34 0.96 14.64
N TYR A 29 6.77 0.65 13.42
CA TYR A 29 8.15 0.25 13.11
C TYR A 29 8.94 1.46 12.60
N LYS A 30 10.13 1.71 13.17
CA LYS A 30 10.96 2.87 12.83
C LYS A 30 12.44 2.50 12.80
N VAL A 31 13.12 2.93 11.73
CA VAL A 31 14.59 2.90 11.61
C VAL A 31 15.07 4.35 11.52
N THR A 32 16.07 4.73 12.33
CA THR A 32 16.59 6.11 12.36
C THR A 32 18.11 6.21 12.36
N SER A 33 18.83 5.13 12.67
CA SER A 33 20.29 5.13 12.62
C SER A 33 20.75 5.35 11.18
N LEU A 34 21.60 6.36 10.95
CA LEU A 34 22.11 6.62 9.60
C LEU A 34 22.85 5.42 9.02
N SER A 35 23.58 4.66 9.86
CA SER A 35 24.27 3.44 9.44
C SER A 35 23.27 2.35 9.02
N GLU A 36 22.23 2.09 9.82
CA GLU A 36 21.20 1.10 9.47
C GLU A 36 20.44 1.50 8.19
N LEU A 37 20.11 2.79 8.04
CA LEU A 37 19.42 3.30 6.86
C LEU A 37 20.28 3.13 5.60
N LYS A 38 21.56 3.52 5.66
CA LYS A 38 22.50 3.47 4.54
C LYS A 38 22.86 2.04 4.14
N ASN A 39 23.10 1.17 5.11
CA ASN A 39 23.68 -0.15 4.85
C ASN A 39 22.63 -1.26 4.70
N ILE A 40 21.42 -1.08 5.22
CA ILE A 40 20.38 -2.12 5.20
C ILE A 40 19.14 -1.68 4.43
N ILE A 41 18.53 -0.55 4.85
CA ILE A 41 17.22 -0.14 4.31
C ILE A 41 17.31 0.36 2.87
N ILE A 42 18.26 1.25 2.58
CA ILE A 42 18.42 1.82 1.25
C ILE A 42 18.78 0.75 0.21
N PRO A 43 19.77 -0.13 0.43
CA PRO A 43 20.09 -1.20 -0.53
C PRO A 43 18.90 -2.12 -0.82
N HIS A 44 18.12 -2.48 0.21
CA HIS A 44 16.91 -3.29 0.01
C HIS A 44 15.93 -2.64 -0.97
N PHE A 45 15.59 -1.36 -0.79
CA PHE A 45 14.62 -0.67 -1.66
C PHE A 45 15.19 -0.27 -3.03
N PHE A 46 16.50 -0.36 -3.26
CA PHE A 46 17.06 -0.32 -4.62
C PHE A 46 16.99 -1.69 -5.31
N ASN A 47 17.18 -2.79 -4.56
CA ASN A 47 17.03 -4.15 -5.10
C ASN A 47 15.56 -4.54 -5.31
N PHE A 48 14.66 -4.00 -4.48
CA PHE A 48 13.21 -4.20 -4.55
C PHE A 48 12.49 -2.84 -4.63
N PRO A 49 12.49 -2.17 -5.79
CA PRO A 49 11.99 -0.81 -5.93
C PRO A 49 10.50 -0.64 -5.60
N LEU A 50 10.19 0.46 -4.92
CA LEU A 50 8.81 0.93 -4.76
C LEU A 50 8.19 1.25 -6.14
N LYS A 51 6.92 0.90 -6.34
CA LYS A 51 6.23 1.14 -7.63
C LYS A 51 5.27 2.32 -7.63
N SER A 52 4.88 2.85 -6.47
CA SER A 52 4.06 4.07 -6.39
C SER A 52 4.93 5.33 -6.46
N LYS A 53 4.31 6.52 -6.55
CA LYS A 53 4.98 7.82 -6.48
C LYS A 53 5.79 8.03 -5.18
N LYS A 54 5.63 7.16 -4.17
CA LYS A 54 6.49 7.09 -2.98
C LYS A 54 7.94 6.74 -3.33
N PHE A 55 8.20 6.08 -4.47
CA PHE A 55 9.55 5.85 -4.97
C PHE A 55 10.36 7.13 -5.08
N SER A 56 9.77 8.20 -5.62
CA SER A 56 10.43 9.50 -5.72
C SER A 56 10.85 10.03 -4.35
N ASP A 57 9.98 9.91 -3.34
CA ASP A 57 10.28 10.35 -1.98
C ASP A 57 11.43 9.52 -1.38
N PHE A 58 11.37 8.20 -1.57
CA PHE A 58 12.44 7.28 -1.15
C PHE A 58 13.78 7.63 -1.83
N PHE A 59 13.79 7.82 -3.15
CA PHE A 59 15.00 8.10 -3.91
C PHE A 59 15.68 9.40 -3.44
N LEU A 60 14.91 10.47 -3.31
CA LEU A 60 15.41 11.76 -2.83
C LEU A 60 15.87 11.66 -1.36
N TRP A 61 15.13 10.94 -0.52
CA TRP A 61 15.49 10.69 0.87
C TRP A 61 16.79 9.86 0.98
N ALA A 62 16.98 8.86 0.14
CA ALA A 62 18.19 8.05 0.09
C ALA A 62 19.42 8.92 -0.27
N LYS A 63 19.26 9.87 -1.20
CA LYS A 63 20.29 10.85 -1.53
C LYS A 63 20.62 11.78 -0.37
N VAL A 64 19.63 12.18 0.44
CA VAL A 64 19.89 12.92 1.69
C VAL A 64 20.70 12.07 2.67
N VAL A 65 20.33 10.80 2.89
CA VAL A 65 21.07 9.91 3.79
C VAL A 65 22.51 9.71 3.33
N GLU A 66 22.74 9.44 2.04
CA GLU A 66 24.06 9.33 1.40
C GLU A 66 24.92 10.57 1.66
N LYS A 67 24.38 11.77 1.36
CA LYS A 67 25.08 13.05 1.59
C LYS A 67 25.38 13.31 3.07
N LYS A 68 24.49 12.89 3.98
CA LYS A 68 24.71 13.00 5.42
C LYS A 68 25.74 12.00 5.94
N PHE A 69 25.72 10.77 5.44
CA PHE A 69 26.53 9.68 5.98
C PHE A 69 27.95 9.70 5.42
N ASP A 70 28.09 9.70 4.09
CA ASP A 70 29.36 9.54 3.38
C ASP A 70 30.17 10.85 3.38
N HIS A 71 29.50 11.97 3.09
CA HIS A 71 30.15 13.26 2.83
C HIS A 71 30.05 14.25 4.00
N LYS A 72 29.27 13.92 5.04
CA LYS A 72 28.96 14.79 6.19
C LYS A 72 28.51 16.21 5.81
N LEU A 73 27.88 16.40 4.65
CA LEU A 73 27.54 17.74 4.11
C LEU A 73 26.65 18.57 5.05
N HIS A 74 25.86 17.93 5.90
CA HIS A 74 25.04 18.60 6.89
C HIS A 74 25.82 19.39 7.97
N LEU A 75 27.14 19.23 8.05
CA LEU A 75 28.00 19.96 9.00
C LEU A 75 28.49 21.31 8.47
N THR A 76 28.31 21.59 7.17
CA THR A 76 28.65 22.89 6.58
C THR A 76 27.40 23.60 6.09
N GLU A 77 27.42 24.93 6.06
CA GLU A 77 26.27 25.71 5.60
C GLU A 77 25.93 25.42 4.12
N ASP A 78 26.94 25.40 3.25
CA ASP A 78 26.76 25.06 1.83
C ASP A 78 26.23 23.64 1.65
N GLY A 79 26.79 22.67 2.38
CA GLY A 79 26.35 21.29 2.32
C GLY A 79 24.93 21.09 2.87
N PHE A 80 24.56 21.82 3.92
CA PHE A 80 23.20 21.84 4.44
C PHE A 80 22.21 22.42 3.43
N LYS A 81 22.54 23.56 2.80
CA LYS A 81 21.73 24.17 1.72
C LYS A 81 21.54 23.18 0.56
N LYS A 82 22.60 22.45 0.18
CA LYS A 82 22.51 21.38 -0.83
C LYS A 82 21.62 20.21 -0.42
N ILE A 83 21.60 19.82 0.86
CA ILE A 83 20.66 18.79 1.36
C ILE A 83 19.22 19.32 1.34
N LEU A 84 19.03 20.61 1.66
CA LEU A 84 17.73 21.23 1.78
C LEU A 84 16.95 21.19 0.45
N THR A 85 17.63 21.31 -0.70
CA THR A 85 17.01 21.22 -2.04
C THR A 85 16.31 19.87 -2.29
N TYR A 86 16.86 18.76 -1.78
CA TYR A 86 16.23 17.44 -1.82
C TYR A 86 15.06 17.36 -0.85
N TYR A 87 15.25 17.82 0.40
CA TYR A 87 14.18 17.87 1.41
C TYR A 87 12.95 18.63 0.91
N ALA A 88 13.16 19.75 0.24
CA ALA A 88 12.09 20.61 -0.28
C ALA A 88 11.21 19.91 -1.34
N SER A 89 11.66 18.79 -1.91
CA SER A 89 10.94 17.97 -2.88
C SER A 89 10.35 16.69 -2.30
N ILE A 90 10.56 16.37 -1.02
CA ILE A 90 10.10 15.14 -0.37
C ILE A 90 8.73 15.37 0.30
N ASN A 91 7.84 14.39 0.18
CA ASN A 91 6.50 14.35 0.80
C ASN A 91 5.65 15.60 0.47
N LYS A 92 5.43 16.47 1.46
CA LYS A 92 4.67 17.72 1.33
C LYS A 92 5.54 18.91 0.92
N GLY A 93 6.84 18.68 0.72
CA GLY A 93 7.83 19.70 0.46
C GLY A 93 8.16 20.54 1.69
N ILE A 94 8.62 21.75 1.42
CA ILE A 94 9.15 22.69 2.42
C ILE A 94 8.05 23.32 3.28
N LYS A 95 8.31 23.44 4.59
CA LYS A 95 7.42 24.16 5.52
C LYS A 95 7.53 25.69 5.32
N PRO A 96 6.47 26.47 5.58
CA PRO A 96 6.52 27.93 5.44
C PRO A 96 7.63 28.60 6.25
N SER A 97 7.89 28.13 7.47
CA SER A 97 8.97 28.67 8.31
C SER A 97 10.35 28.50 7.66
N VAL A 98 10.59 27.36 7.02
CA VAL A 98 11.86 27.07 6.34
C VAL A 98 11.93 27.85 5.02
N GLN A 99 10.83 28.00 4.29
CA GLN A 99 10.80 28.83 3.08
C GLN A 99 11.08 30.31 3.37
N LYS A 100 10.63 30.83 4.51
CA LYS A 100 10.94 32.21 4.95
C LYS A 100 12.43 32.41 5.20
N GLU A 101 13.09 31.42 5.79
CA GLU A 101 14.53 31.45 6.09
C GLU A 101 15.39 31.22 4.83
N TYR A 102 14.90 30.39 3.90
CA TYR A 102 15.60 30.04 2.66
C TYR A 102 14.74 30.37 1.43
N PRO A 103 14.50 31.66 1.11
CA PRO A 103 13.55 32.08 0.07
C PRO A 103 13.96 31.64 -1.33
N ASN A 104 15.26 31.54 -1.61
CA ASN A 104 15.81 31.23 -2.93
C ASN A 104 16.09 29.73 -3.14
N ILE A 105 15.48 28.86 -2.33
CA ILE A 105 15.72 27.42 -2.45
C ILE A 105 15.15 26.85 -3.76
N VAL A 106 16.01 26.18 -4.51
CA VAL A 106 15.62 25.47 -5.74
C VAL A 106 15.32 24.01 -5.40
N LYS A 107 14.11 23.55 -5.73
CA LYS A 107 13.66 22.17 -5.51
C LYS A 107 14.29 21.23 -6.53
N ILE A 108 14.75 20.05 -6.08
CA ILE A 108 15.21 18.99 -6.99
C ILE A 108 14.02 18.38 -7.73
N ASN A 109 14.18 18.12 -9.03
CA ASN A 109 13.16 17.43 -9.83
C ASN A 109 12.91 16.02 -9.30
N ARG A 110 11.62 15.66 -9.25
CA ARG A 110 11.19 14.33 -8.81
C ARG A 110 11.39 13.32 -9.94
N VAL A 111 11.71 12.08 -9.54
CA VAL A 111 11.91 10.95 -10.46
C VAL A 111 10.76 9.98 -10.27
N ASP A 112 10.10 9.62 -11.36
CA ASP A 112 9.01 8.67 -11.32
C ASP A 112 9.52 7.22 -11.21
N PRO A 113 8.73 6.32 -10.59
CA PRO A 113 9.07 4.90 -10.55
C PRO A 113 9.07 4.31 -11.96
N ASP A 114 9.98 3.37 -12.21
CA ASP A 114 9.95 2.55 -13.41
C ASP A 114 8.79 1.54 -13.33
N LEU A 115 7.82 1.75 -14.22
CA LEU A 115 6.62 0.93 -14.41
C LEU A 115 6.63 0.15 -15.75
N PHE A 116 7.76 0.12 -16.46
CA PHE A 116 7.91 -0.68 -17.69
C PHE A 116 8.09 -2.17 -17.37
N THR A 117 8.64 -2.49 -16.20
CA THR A 117 8.76 -3.87 -15.72
C THR A 117 7.41 -4.45 -15.27
N LYS A 118 7.17 -5.73 -15.56
CA LYS A 118 6.02 -6.48 -15.03
C LYS A 118 5.97 -6.40 -13.49
N LEU A 119 4.77 -6.21 -12.93
CA LEU A 119 4.58 -6.19 -11.49
C LEU A 119 4.85 -7.57 -10.89
N ASP A 120 5.65 -7.60 -9.83
CA ASP A 120 5.91 -8.80 -9.05
C ASP A 120 4.64 -9.22 -8.28
N PRO A 121 4.25 -10.50 -8.31
CA PRO A 121 3.03 -10.96 -7.65
C PRO A 121 3.08 -10.84 -6.12
N ASN A 122 4.23 -11.01 -5.47
CA ASN A 122 4.35 -10.75 -4.03
C ASN A 122 4.22 -9.27 -3.71
N TRP A 123 4.72 -8.39 -4.60
CA TRP A 123 4.53 -6.95 -4.46
C TRP A 123 3.04 -6.58 -4.50
N ILE A 124 2.26 -7.18 -5.41
CA ILE A 124 0.80 -6.97 -5.48
C ILE A 124 0.13 -7.39 -4.17
N SER A 125 0.43 -8.58 -3.64
CA SER A 125 -0.13 -9.03 -2.35
C SER A 125 0.27 -8.12 -1.19
N GLY A 126 1.52 -7.64 -1.16
CA GLY A 126 1.97 -6.65 -0.18
C GLY A 126 1.23 -5.32 -0.29
N PHE A 127 0.97 -4.85 -1.52
CA PHE A 127 0.24 -3.62 -1.78
C PHE A 127 -1.24 -3.73 -1.39
N VAL A 128 -1.90 -4.83 -1.74
CA VAL A 128 -3.29 -5.14 -1.34
C VAL A 128 -3.41 -5.31 0.18
N SER A 129 -2.40 -5.87 0.83
CA SER A 129 -2.35 -5.98 2.29
C SER A 129 -2.46 -4.61 2.99
N GLY A 130 -1.89 -3.56 2.38
CA GLY A 130 -1.92 -2.19 2.90
C GLY A 130 -3.12 -1.37 2.46
N ASP A 131 -3.30 -1.21 1.15
CA ASP A 131 -4.24 -0.24 0.54
C ASP A 131 -5.42 -0.90 -0.18
N GLY A 132 -5.49 -2.23 -0.16
CA GLY A 132 -6.57 -3.01 -0.76
C GLY A 132 -7.59 -3.54 0.23
N GLY A 133 -8.68 -4.09 -0.29
CA GLY A 133 -9.72 -4.73 0.51
C GLY A 133 -10.65 -5.64 -0.29
N PHE A 134 -11.23 -6.60 0.42
CA PHE A 134 -12.26 -7.50 -0.07
C PHE A 134 -13.59 -7.11 0.58
N SER A 135 -14.64 -6.96 -0.22
CA SER A 135 -15.95 -6.55 0.28
C SER A 135 -17.08 -7.28 -0.41
N ILE A 136 -18.14 -7.52 0.37
CA ILE A 136 -19.39 -8.13 -0.08
C ILE A 136 -20.51 -7.12 0.16
N ASN A 137 -21.26 -6.80 -0.88
CA ASN A 137 -22.43 -5.96 -0.81
C ASN A 137 -23.67 -6.78 -1.19
N ILE A 138 -24.72 -6.71 -0.38
CA ILE A 138 -25.96 -7.47 -0.59
C ILE A 138 -27.06 -6.44 -0.83
N ARG A 139 -27.62 -6.43 -2.03
CA ARG A 139 -28.76 -5.56 -2.37
C ARG A 139 -30.06 -6.30 -2.04
N LYS A 140 -30.78 -5.80 -1.04
CA LYS A 140 -32.01 -6.42 -0.50
C LYS A 140 -33.13 -6.54 -1.55
N GLU A 141 -33.21 -5.59 -2.47
CA GLU A 141 -34.28 -5.52 -3.48
C GLU A 141 -34.23 -6.66 -4.51
N TYR A 142 -33.04 -7.22 -4.77
CA TYR A 142 -32.82 -8.21 -5.85
C TYR A 142 -32.05 -9.46 -5.40
N VAL A 143 -31.79 -9.60 -4.10
CA VAL A 143 -30.89 -10.63 -3.51
C VAL A 143 -29.57 -10.72 -4.28
N THR A 144 -29.08 -9.60 -4.81
CA THR A 144 -27.86 -9.57 -5.61
C THR A 144 -26.67 -9.45 -4.67
N ILE A 145 -25.73 -10.39 -4.79
CA ILE A 145 -24.51 -10.43 -4.00
C ILE A 145 -23.37 -9.91 -4.87
N GLU A 146 -22.97 -8.66 -4.64
CA GLU A 146 -21.82 -8.05 -5.29
C GLU A 146 -20.56 -8.37 -4.47
N THR A 147 -19.56 -8.91 -5.15
CA THR A 147 -18.26 -9.21 -4.58
C THR A 147 -17.22 -8.28 -5.20
N ARG A 148 -16.31 -7.72 -4.38
CA ARG A 148 -15.36 -6.70 -4.85
C ARG A 148 -13.99 -6.85 -4.21
N LEU A 149 -12.96 -6.91 -5.06
CA LEU A 149 -11.59 -6.53 -4.72
C LEU A 149 -11.42 -5.06 -5.11
N HIS A 150 -10.94 -4.24 -4.19
CA HIS A 150 -10.65 -2.84 -4.46
C HIS A 150 -9.28 -2.45 -3.92
N ILE A 151 -8.66 -1.46 -4.56
CA ILE A 151 -7.44 -0.79 -4.09
C ILE A 151 -7.66 0.72 -4.26
N ALA A 152 -7.58 1.46 -3.16
CA ALA A 152 -7.78 2.90 -3.16
C ALA A 152 -6.44 3.62 -3.02
N GLN A 153 -6.13 4.54 -3.94
CA GLN A 153 -4.90 5.32 -3.89
C GLN A 153 -5.14 6.79 -4.22
N HIS A 154 -4.15 7.64 -3.97
CA HIS A 154 -4.16 9.01 -4.50
C HIS A 154 -4.16 8.99 -6.04
N SER A 155 -4.88 9.91 -6.69
CA SER A 155 -5.05 9.92 -8.16
C SER A 155 -3.73 10.03 -8.94
N LYS A 156 -2.71 10.67 -8.38
CA LYS A 156 -1.31 10.67 -8.89
C LYS A 156 -0.72 9.29 -9.22
N ASP A 157 -1.25 8.22 -8.62
CA ASP A 157 -0.85 6.83 -8.85
C ASP A 157 -1.80 6.10 -9.82
N VAL A 158 -2.63 6.81 -10.58
CA VAL A 158 -3.56 6.21 -11.56
C VAL A 158 -2.86 5.30 -12.58
N VAL A 159 -1.64 5.67 -13.01
CA VAL A 159 -0.83 4.85 -13.93
C VAL A 159 -0.48 3.50 -13.30
N LEU A 160 -0.13 3.48 -12.01
CA LEU A 160 0.10 2.24 -11.26
C LEU A 160 -1.18 1.42 -11.13
N LEU A 161 -2.33 2.06 -10.87
CA LEU A 161 -3.62 1.35 -10.81
C LEU A 161 -3.99 0.71 -12.17
N ASN A 162 -3.69 1.38 -13.29
CA ASN A 162 -3.87 0.79 -14.62
C ASN A 162 -2.92 -0.41 -14.85
N LYS A 163 -1.69 -0.35 -14.35
CA LYS A 163 -0.78 -1.52 -14.37
C LYS A 163 -1.31 -2.69 -13.55
N ILE A 164 -2.09 -2.44 -12.50
CA ILE A 164 -2.77 -3.49 -11.73
C ILE A 164 -3.93 -4.11 -12.54
N VAL A 165 -4.66 -3.32 -13.34
CA VAL A 165 -5.63 -3.85 -14.30
C VAL A 165 -4.96 -4.78 -15.31
N GLU A 166 -3.83 -4.34 -15.89
CA GLU A 166 -3.03 -5.17 -16.81
C GLU A 166 -2.54 -6.46 -16.12
N PHE A 167 -2.06 -6.37 -14.88
CA PHE A 167 -1.56 -7.51 -14.11
C PHE A 167 -2.63 -8.59 -13.87
N PHE A 168 -3.82 -8.19 -13.40
CA PHE A 168 -4.93 -9.11 -13.17
C PHE A 168 -5.71 -9.46 -14.45
N ASN A 169 -5.46 -8.73 -15.54
CA ASN A 169 -6.27 -8.79 -16.76
C ASN A 169 -7.78 -8.63 -16.46
N CYS A 170 -8.12 -7.88 -15.42
CA CYS A 170 -9.49 -7.66 -14.98
C CYS A 170 -9.63 -6.40 -14.14
N GLY A 171 -10.88 -5.97 -13.90
CA GLY A 171 -11.19 -4.77 -13.14
C GLY A 171 -11.05 -3.48 -13.96
N LYS A 172 -11.34 -2.35 -13.33
CA LYS A 172 -11.30 -1.01 -13.93
C LYS A 172 -10.78 0.00 -12.91
N VAL A 173 -10.23 1.11 -13.41
CA VAL A 173 -9.83 2.25 -12.58
C VAL A 173 -10.85 3.37 -12.69
N TYR A 174 -11.24 3.93 -11.55
CA TYR A 174 -12.14 5.05 -11.44
C TYR A 174 -11.46 6.20 -10.70
N ILE A 175 -11.46 7.40 -11.27
CA ILE A 175 -11.01 8.60 -10.57
C ILE A 175 -12.21 9.20 -9.83
N ARG A 176 -12.08 9.44 -8.52
CA ARG A 176 -13.14 10.06 -7.72
C ARG A 176 -13.26 11.53 -8.10
N LYS A 177 -14.49 12.04 -8.19
CA LYS A 177 -14.79 13.43 -8.56
C LYS A 177 -14.37 14.48 -7.50
N ASN A 178 -14.07 14.05 -6.28
CA ASN A 178 -13.74 14.98 -5.19
C ASN A 178 -12.31 15.52 -5.35
N GLU A 179 -12.18 16.77 -5.75
CA GLU A 179 -10.89 17.44 -5.96
C GLU A 179 -10.14 17.72 -4.65
N SER A 180 -10.84 17.94 -3.54
CA SER A 180 -10.23 18.16 -2.21
C SER A 180 -9.55 16.91 -1.65
N THR A 181 -9.97 15.73 -2.10
CA THR A 181 -9.35 14.44 -1.75
C THR A 181 -9.13 13.61 -3.00
N PRO A 182 -8.11 13.98 -3.82
CA PRO A 182 -7.93 13.39 -5.14
C PRO A 182 -7.54 11.92 -5.01
N ARG A 183 -8.47 11.04 -5.36
CA ARG A 183 -8.36 9.59 -5.19
C ARG A 183 -8.73 8.88 -6.48
N ALA A 184 -8.15 7.70 -6.66
CA ALA A 184 -8.54 6.77 -7.68
C ALA A 184 -8.66 5.36 -7.07
N ASP A 185 -9.57 4.57 -7.62
CA ASP A 185 -9.85 3.22 -7.15
C ASP A 185 -9.67 2.23 -8.30
N TYR A 186 -8.82 1.23 -8.11
CA TYR A 186 -8.92 -0.02 -8.87
C TYR A 186 -10.05 -0.84 -8.26
N VAL A 187 -10.91 -1.39 -9.10
CA VAL A 187 -12.10 -2.14 -8.68
C VAL A 187 -12.30 -3.32 -9.63
N SER A 188 -12.25 -4.53 -9.10
CA SER A 188 -12.73 -5.74 -9.78
C SER A 188 -13.98 -6.25 -9.07
N GLN A 189 -15.06 -6.43 -9.83
CA GLN A 189 -16.38 -6.80 -9.33
C GLN A 189 -16.97 -7.98 -10.11
N ASN A 190 -17.95 -8.66 -9.50
CA ASN A 190 -18.85 -9.63 -10.13
C ASN A 190 -18.07 -10.67 -10.94
N PHE A 191 -17.28 -11.47 -10.22
CA PHE A 191 -16.17 -12.28 -10.71
C PHE A 191 -16.53 -13.46 -11.64
N ASN A 192 -17.68 -13.48 -12.32
CA ASN A 192 -18.13 -14.64 -13.11
C ASN A 192 -17.04 -15.21 -14.06
N ASN A 193 -16.23 -14.36 -14.70
CA ASN A 193 -15.09 -14.78 -15.53
C ASN A 193 -13.70 -14.54 -14.91
N ASN A 194 -13.62 -13.82 -13.78
CA ASN A 194 -12.36 -13.34 -13.17
C ASN A 194 -12.06 -13.99 -11.81
N LEU A 195 -12.97 -14.82 -11.29
CA LEU A 195 -12.88 -15.48 -9.98
C LEU A 195 -11.61 -16.31 -9.88
N ASN A 196 -11.36 -17.10 -10.92
CA ASN A 196 -10.18 -17.96 -10.98
C ASN A 196 -8.88 -17.16 -10.96
N ILE A 197 -8.83 -15.95 -11.52
CA ILE A 197 -7.60 -15.15 -11.55
C ILE A 197 -7.28 -14.63 -10.15
N ILE A 198 -8.25 -13.99 -9.48
CA ILE A 198 -8.05 -13.43 -8.15
C ILE A 198 -7.79 -14.51 -7.10
N VAL A 199 -8.58 -15.59 -7.12
CA VAL A 199 -8.40 -16.71 -6.18
C VAL A 199 -7.04 -17.39 -6.41
N LYS A 200 -6.67 -17.70 -7.66
CA LYS A 200 -5.36 -18.29 -7.96
C LYS A 200 -4.20 -17.41 -7.49
N HIS A 201 -4.33 -16.08 -7.65
CA HIS A 201 -3.31 -15.14 -7.21
C HIS A 201 -3.11 -15.19 -5.69
N PHE A 202 -4.16 -14.97 -4.89
CA PHE A 202 -4.02 -14.89 -3.44
C PHE A 202 -3.85 -16.26 -2.75
N ASP A 203 -4.15 -17.36 -3.45
CA ASP A 203 -3.74 -18.71 -3.03
C ASP A 203 -2.23 -18.93 -3.21
N SER A 204 -1.67 -18.44 -4.33
CA SER A 204 -0.24 -18.59 -4.63
C SER A 204 0.64 -17.56 -3.90
N TYR A 205 0.08 -16.38 -3.64
CA TYR A 205 0.75 -15.21 -3.06
C TYR A 205 -0.10 -14.65 -1.91
N PRO A 206 -0.08 -15.31 -0.73
CA PRO A 206 -0.95 -14.94 0.37
C PRO A 206 -0.62 -13.57 0.98
N LEU A 207 -1.59 -12.99 1.66
CA LEU A 207 -1.44 -11.77 2.42
C LEU A 207 -0.78 -12.11 3.77
N TYR A 208 0.28 -11.40 4.16
CA TYR A 208 1.01 -11.69 5.41
C TYR A 208 0.47 -10.91 6.63
N ASN A 209 -0.78 -10.43 6.56
CA ASN A 209 -1.45 -9.72 7.64
C ASN A 209 -2.88 -10.23 7.86
N VAL A 210 -3.64 -9.52 8.68
CA VAL A 210 -5.01 -9.87 9.10
C VAL A 210 -5.97 -10.05 7.94
N LYS A 211 -5.70 -9.37 6.82
CA LYS A 211 -6.53 -9.37 5.63
C LYS A 211 -6.53 -10.74 4.93
N GLN A 212 -5.59 -11.63 5.26
CA GLN A 212 -5.65 -13.02 4.83
C GLN A 212 -6.93 -13.71 5.31
N LEU A 213 -7.38 -13.43 6.53
CA LEU A 213 -8.63 -13.99 7.05
C LEU A 213 -9.84 -13.46 6.29
N ASP A 214 -9.81 -12.18 5.91
CA ASP A 214 -10.86 -11.58 5.08
C ASP A 214 -10.86 -12.18 3.66
N TYR A 215 -9.67 -12.45 3.09
CA TYR A 215 -9.55 -13.15 1.81
C TYR A 215 -10.10 -14.58 1.88
N LEU A 216 -9.82 -15.33 2.95
CA LEU A 216 -10.31 -16.70 3.09
C LEU A 216 -11.85 -16.76 3.16
N ASP A 217 -12.46 -15.87 3.95
CA ASP A 217 -13.93 -15.74 3.98
C ASP A 217 -14.48 -15.31 2.61
N PHE A 218 -13.81 -14.35 1.96
CA PHE A 218 -14.20 -13.88 0.64
C PHE A 218 -14.14 -15.02 -0.40
N LYS A 219 -13.08 -15.84 -0.38
CA LYS A 219 -12.92 -17.01 -1.24
C LYS A 219 -14.03 -18.04 -1.00
N GLU A 220 -14.42 -18.28 0.26
CA GLU A 220 -15.53 -19.17 0.58
C GLU A 220 -16.86 -18.64 0.01
N ILE A 221 -17.14 -17.34 0.16
CA ILE A 221 -18.34 -16.71 -0.43
C ILE A 221 -18.33 -16.83 -1.95
N LEU A 222 -17.19 -16.59 -2.60
CA LEU A 222 -17.03 -16.76 -4.04
C LEU A 222 -17.34 -18.21 -4.49
N ASN A 223 -16.92 -19.21 -3.71
CA ASN A 223 -17.23 -20.61 -3.99
C ASN A 223 -18.73 -20.93 -3.85
N ILE A 224 -19.41 -20.37 -2.84
CA ILE A 224 -20.87 -20.50 -2.68
C ILE A 224 -21.60 -19.88 -3.88
N ILE A 225 -21.17 -18.71 -4.33
CA ILE A 225 -21.75 -18.04 -5.50
C ILE A 225 -21.53 -18.86 -6.77
N ASN A 226 -20.30 -19.34 -7.00
CA ASN A 226 -19.92 -20.11 -8.19
C ASN A 226 -20.67 -21.45 -8.32
N LYS A 227 -21.14 -22.01 -7.21
CA LYS A 227 -21.96 -23.22 -7.17
C LYS A 227 -23.47 -22.94 -7.21
N ASP A 228 -23.87 -21.68 -7.43
CA ASP A 228 -25.25 -21.21 -7.36
C ASP A 228 -25.95 -21.43 -6.00
N LEU A 229 -25.22 -21.82 -4.96
CA LEU A 229 -25.76 -22.12 -3.63
C LEU A 229 -26.22 -20.87 -2.88
N HIS A 230 -25.79 -19.68 -3.29
CA HIS A 230 -26.27 -18.40 -2.75
C HIS A 230 -27.78 -18.19 -2.92
N LYS A 231 -28.44 -18.99 -3.77
CA LYS A 231 -29.89 -19.00 -4.00
C LYS A 231 -30.65 -19.86 -2.98
N THR A 232 -29.96 -20.68 -2.19
CA THR A 232 -30.57 -21.46 -1.10
C THR A 232 -30.52 -20.69 0.20
N GLU A 233 -31.44 -20.99 1.11
CA GLU A 233 -31.47 -20.38 2.45
C GLU A 233 -30.16 -20.64 3.21
N ASP A 234 -29.68 -21.88 3.22
CA ASP A 234 -28.42 -22.26 3.87
C ASP A 234 -27.21 -21.52 3.28
N GLY A 235 -27.11 -21.46 1.95
CA GLY A 235 -26.00 -20.78 1.29
C GLY A 235 -26.03 -19.28 1.53
N PHE A 236 -27.22 -18.67 1.51
CA PHE A 236 -27.39 -17.25 1.83
C PHE A 236 -27.05 -16.94 3.30
N ASN A 237 -27.55 -17.74 4.24
CA ASN A 237 -27.24 -17.61 5.67
C ASN A 237 -25.74 -17.76 5.92
N ARG A 238 -25.09 -18.72 5.25
CA ARG A 238 -23.64 -18.86 5.32
C ARG A 238 -22.91 -17.62 4.82
N ILE A 239 -23.34 -17.02 3.70
CA ILE A 239 -22.74 -15.76 3.21
C ILE A 239 -22.90 -14.63 4.23
N LEU A 240 -24.06 -14.52 4.89
CA LEU A 240 -24.28 -13.52 5.94
C LEU A 240 -23.32 -13.71 7.11
N GLU A 241 -23.15 -14.95 7.59
CA GLU A 241 -22.17 -15.28 8.63
C GLU A 241 -20.77 -14.83 8.22
N LEU A 242 -20.28 -15.30 7.07
CA LEU A 242 -18.93 -15.00 6.56
C LEU A 242 -18.70 -13.49 6.44
N LYS A 243 -19.65 -12.79 5.79
CA LYS A 243 -19.61 -11.34 5.63
C LYS A 243 -19.55 -10.62 6.98
N ASN A 244 -20.28 -11.09 7.99
CA ASN A 244 -20.31 -10.46 9.32
C ASN A 244 -18.98 -10.59 10.07
N ARG A 245 -18.14 -11.58 9.73
CA ARG A 245 -16.80 -11.72 10.31
C ARG A 245 -15.75 -10.87 9.58
N MET A 246 -15.92 -10.64 8.28
CA MET A 246 -14.98 -9.87 7.46
C MET A 246 -14.81 -8.42 7.93
N ASN A 247 -13.60 -7.88 7.77
CA ASN A 247 -13.24 -6.48 7.98
C ASN A 247 -13.57 -5.94 9.40
N LYS A 248 -13.63 -6.81 10.40
CA LYS A 248 -13.89 -6.42 11.80
C LYS A 248 -12.61 -6.04 12.54
N ILE A 249 -12.72 -5.03 13.41
CA ILE A 249 -11.62 -4.59 14.28
C ILE A 249 -11.15 -5.72 15.21
N SER A 250 -12.04 -6.64 15.60
CA SER A 250 -11.67 -7.81 16.40
C SER A 250 -10.68 -8.75 15.70
N ARG A 251 -10.50 -8.63 14.38
CA ARG A 251 -9.50 -9.38 13.60
C ARG A 251 -8.16 -8.64 13.46
N THR A 252 -8.08 -7.34 13.77
CA THR A 252 -6.89 -6.47 13.55
C THR A 252 -5.88 -6.45 14.71
#